data_AF-A0A5J4PLI1-F1
#
_entry.id   AF-A0A5J4PLI1-F1
#
_cell.length_a   1.000
_cell.length_b   1.000
_cell.length_c   1.000
_cell.angle_alpha   90.00
_cell.angle_beta   90.00
_cell.angle_gamma   90.00
#
_symmetry.space_group_name_H-M   'P 1'
#
loop_
_entity.id
_entity.type
_entity.pdbx_description
1 polymer ?
#
loop_
_entity_poly.entity_id
_entity_poly.type
_entity_poly.pdbx_seq_one_letter_code
_entity_poly.pdbx_strand_id
1 'polypeptide(L)'
;MKGASPQKTLLYSAKTYDSARHASKYGVNVSDVSFDFSKIIARKTKIVRKLVLGVKARLTSHQVTLIQGEAFIVDANTIRCNEKVYECENMIVCTGSETFIPPIQGIETVPYWTHREALDNKELPAS
;
A
#
# COMPACT_ATOMS: atom_id res chain seq x y z
N MET A 1 0.47 3.81 -2.29
CA MET A 1 -0.62 3.45 -1.37
C MET A 1 -0.32 2.08 -0.78
N LYS A 2 0.18 2.05 0.46
CA LYS A 2 0.52 0.83 1.21
C LYS A 2 -0.38 0.84 2.46
N GLY A 3 -1.18 -0.21 2.67
CA GLY A 3 -2.24 -0.20 3.70
C GLY A 3 -3.35 -1.23 3.44
N ALA A 4 -4.57 -0.94 3.90
CA ALA A 4 -5.69 -1.89 3.92
C ALA A 4 -6.04 -2.51 2.55
N SER A 5 -5.96 -1.75 1.45
CA SER A 5 -6.33 -2.27 0.12
C SER A 5 -5.35 -3.34 -0.42
N PRO A 6 -4.01 -3.14 -0.38
CA PRO A 6 -3.05 -4.20 -0.65
C PRO A 6 -3.24 -5.44 0.26
N GLN A 7 -3.39 -5.24 1.57
CA GLN A 7 -3.57 -6.32 2.54
C GLN A 7 -4.83 -7.16 2.26
N LYS A 8 -5.97 -6.50 2.06
CA LYS A 8 -7.24 -7.17 1.76
C LYS A 8 -7.20 -7.92 0.42
N THR A 9 -6.42 -7.43 -0.55
CA THR A 9 -6.25 -8.13 -1.83
C THR A 9 -5.51 -9.45 -1.65
N LEU A 10 -4.40 -9.45 -0.91
CA LEU A 10 -3.63 -10.66 -0.62
C LEU A 10 -4.45 -11.63 0.24
N LEU A 11 -5.12 -11.13 1.29
CA LEU A 11 -5.99 -11.92 2.15
C LEU A 11 -7.12 -12.57 1.37
N TYR A 12 -7.71 -11.86 0.40
CA TYR A 12 -8.76 -12.43 -0.44
C TYR A 12 -8.23 -13.58 -1.30
N SER A 13 -7.05 -13.42 -1.94
CA SER A 13 -6.40 -14.51 -2.67
C SER A 13 -6.11 -15.72 -1.78
N ALA A 14 -5.63 -15.50 -0.55
CA ALA A 14 -5.40 -16.57 0.42
C ALA A 14 -6.71 -17.28 0.81
N LYS A 15 -7.78 -16.53 1.09
CA LYS A 15 -9.11 -17.10 1.38
C LYS A 15 -9.68 -17.89 0.22
N THR A 16 -9.47 -17.44 -1.02
CA THR A 16 -9.91 -18.19 -2.20
C THR A 16 -9.18 -19.53 -2.31
N TYR A 17 -7.86 -19.53 -2.09
CA TYR A 17 -7.07 -20.76 -2.07
C TYR A 17 -7.52 -21.71 -0.95
N ASP A 18 -7.71 -21.19 0.26
CA ASP A 18 -8.18 -21.96 1.42
C ASP A 18 -9.56 -22.57 1.19
N SER A 19 -10.50 -21.79 0.65
CA SER A 19 -11.84 -22.27 0.28
C SER A 19 -11.78 -23.38 -0.77
N ALA A 20 -10.88 -23.28 -1.76
CA ALA A 20 -10.71 -24.31 -2.78
C ALA A 20 -10.15 -25.61 -2.21
N ARG A 21 -9.15 -25.54 -1.30
CA ARG A 21 -8.62 -26.74 -0.61
C ARG A 21 -9.67 -27.43 0.25
N HIS A 22 -10.56 -26.67 0.86
CA HIS A 22 -11.59 -27.19 1.77
C HIS A 22 -12.97 -27.27 1.13
N ALA A 23 -13.07 -27.31 -0.20
CA ALA A 23 -14.34 -27.27 -0.92
C ALA A 23 -15.21 -28.54 -0.70
N SER A 24 -14.60 -29.66 -0.34
CA SER A 24 -15.27 -30.95 -0.14
C SER A 24 -16.33 -30.91 0.96
N LYS A 25 -16.16 -30.06 1.97
CA LYS A 25 -17.17 -29.85 3.04
C LYS A 25 -18.49 -29.28 2.52
N TYR A 26 -18.50 -28.75 1.30
CA TYR A 26 -19.67 -28.25 0.61
C TYR A 26 -20.10 -29.16 -0.55
N GLY A 27 -19.59 -30.39 -0.61
CA GLY A 27 -19.90 -31.36 -1.68
C GLY A 27 -19.19 -31.06 -3.02
N VAL A 28 -18.21 -30.14 -3.04
CA VAL A 28 -17.45 -29.80 -4.24
C VAL A 28 -16.07 -30.46 -4.18
N ASN A 29 -15.77 -31.34 -5.13
CA ASN A 29 -14.49 -32.03 -5.20
C ASN A 29 -13.54 -31.30 -6.15
N VAL A 30 -12.36 -30.93 -5.65
CA VAL A 30 -11.26 -30.34 -6.44
C VAL A 30 -10.04 -31.24 -6.24
N SER A 31 -9.50 -31.77 -7.33
CA SER A 31 -8.43 -32.77 -7.31
C SER A 31 -7.05 -32.19 -7.03
N ASP A 32 -6.73 -31.02 -7.56
CA ASP A 32 -5.46 -30.32 -7.30
C ASP A 32 -5.68 -28.82 -7.18
N VAL A 33 -5.16 -28.22 -6.09
CA VAL A 33 -5.29 -26.80 -5.79
C VAL A 33 -3.91 -26.21 -5.63
N SER A 34 -3.51 -25.41 -6.62
CA SER A 34 -2.25 -24.68 -6.66
C SER A 34 -2.49 -23.17 -6.74
N PHE A 35 -1.43 -22.39 -6.52
CA PHE A 35 -1.47 -20.94 -6.66
C PHE A 35 -0.17 -20.42 -7.27
N ASP A 36 -0.28 -19.27 -7.93
CA ASP A 36 0.85 -18.57 -8.54
C ASP A 36 1.06 -17.25 -7.78
N PHE A 37 2.09 -17.22 -6.94
CA PHE A 37 2.37 -16.07 -6.08
C PHE A 37 2.68 -14.81 -6.89
N SER A 38 3.43 -14.95 -7.99
CA SER A 38 3.76 -13.84 -8.90
C SER A 38 2.49 -13.21 -9.48
N LYS A 39 1.49 -14.01 -9.88
CA LYS A 39 0.20 -13.50 -10.34
C LYS A 39 -0.61 -12.82 -9.24
N ILE A 40 -0.55 -13.31 -8.00
CA ILE A 40 -1.19 -12.68 -6.84
C ILE A 40 -0.59 -11.29 -6.59
N ILE A 41 0.75 -11.17 -6.58
CA ILE A 41 1.46 -9.89 -6.41
C ILE A 41 1.18 -8.93 -7.59
N ALA A 42 1.11 -9.45 -8.81
CA ALA A 42 0.75 -8.65 -9.99
C ALA A 42 -0.69 -8.10 -9.89
N ARG A 43 -1.66 -8.91 -9.44
CA ARG A 43 -3.04 -8.49 -9.17
C ARG A 43 -3.09 -7.38 -8.11
N LYS A 44 -2.38 -7.55 -7.00
CA LYS A 44 -2.24 -6.51 -5.95
C LYS A 44 -1.78 -5.19 -6.55
N THR A 45 -0.68 -5.23 -7.32
CA THR A 45 -0.09 -4.04 -7.96
C THR A 45 -1.07 -3.38 -8.93
N LYS A 46 -1.80 -4.16 -9.75
CA LYS A 46 -2.80 -3.65 -10.69
C LYS A 46 -3.94 -2.92 -9.97
N ILE A 47 -4.45 -3.48 -8.87
CA ILE A 47 -5.53 -2.85 -8.08
C ILE A 47 -5.05 -1.54 -7.48
N VAL A 48 -3.85 -1.52 -6.87
CA VAL A 48 -3.27 -0.30 -6.30
C VAL A 48 -3.12 0.79 -7.38
N ARG A 49 -2.58 0.44 -8.55
CA ARG A 49 -2.44 1.40 -9.68
C ARG A 49 -3.79 1.95 -10.11
N LYS A 50 -4.81 1.10 -10.26
CA LYS A 50 -6.16 1.53 -10.66
C LYS A 50 -6.75 2.53 -9.65
N LEU A 51 -6.61 2.26 -8.36
CA LEU A 51 -7.11 3.15 -7.30
C LEU A 51 -6.39 4.50 -7.30
N VAL A 52 -5.05 4.50 -7.39
CA VAL A 52 -4.24 5.73 -7.44
C VAL A 52 -4.60 6.58 -8.67
N LEU A 53 -4.73 5.96 -9.84
CA LEU A 53 -5.13 6.67 -11.06
C LEU A 53 -6.56 7.23 -10.96
N GLY A 54 -7.48 6.48 -10.34
CA GLY A 54 -8.85 6.96 -10.10
C GLY A 54 -8.90 8.19 -9.19
N VAL A 55 -8.09 8.22 -8.14
CA VAL A 55 -7.96 9.40 -7.26
C VAL A 55 -7.37 10.57 -8.03
N LYS A 56 -6.28 10.37 -8.78
CA LYS A 56 -5.68 11.43 -9.60
C LYS A 56 -6.68 12.02 -10.59
N ALA A 57 -7.43 11.18 -11.30
CA ALA A 57 -8.46 11.62 -12.24
C ALA A 57 -9.55 12.46 -11.57
N ARG A 58 -10.01 12.07 -10.37
CA ARG A 58 -11.00 12.85 -9.61
C ARG A 58 -10.46 14.20 -9.16
N LEU A 59 -9.21 14.28 -8.72
CA LEU A 59 -8.62 15.57 -8.32
C LEU A 59 -8.51 16.51 -9.52
N THR A 60 -8.00 16.01 -10.66
CA THR A 60 -7.90 16.82 -11.88
C THR A 60 -9.26 17.27 -12.41
N SER A 61 -10.30 16.44 -12.33
CA SER A 61 -11.65 16.83 -12.77
C SER A 61 -12.25 17.97 -11.93
N HIS A 62 -11.85 18.09 -10.68
CA HIS A 62 -12.27 19.17 -9.77
C HIS A 62 -11.31 20.36 -9.78
N GLN A 63 -10.49 20.51 -10.82
CA GLN A 63 -9.52 21.61 -10.99
C GLN A 63 -8.51 21.73 -9.83
N VAL A 64 -8.24 20.64 -9.12
CA VAL A 64 -7.20 20.62 -8.08
C VAL A 64 -5.84 20.57 -8.76
N THR A 65 -4.96 21.52 -8.42
CA THR A 65 -3.57 21.52 -8.86
C THR A 65 -2.77 20.51 -8.04
N LEU A 66 -2.21 19.49 -8.70
CA LEU A 66 -1.30 18.54 -8.05
C LEU A 66 0.14 19.02 -8.19
N ILE A 67 0.81 19.22 -7.06
CA ILE A 67 2.24 19.50 -6.98
C ILE A 67 2.91 18.25 -6.39
N GLN A 68 3.90 17.70 -7.09
CA GLN A 68 4.67 16.57 -6.61
C GLN A 68 6.01 17.05 -6.04
N GLY A 69 6.25 16.74 -4.78
CA GLY A 69 7.47 17.09 -4.07
C GLY A 69 7.27 16.99 -2.56
N GLU A 70 8.36 17.14 -1.83
CA GLU A 70 8.32 17.30 -0.37
C GLU A 70 8.02 18.77 -0.05
N ALA A 71 7.05 18.98 0.83
CA ALA A 71 6.55 20.30 1.19
C ALA A 71 6.97 20.66 2.62
N PHE A 72 7.43 21.88 2.81
CA PHE A 72 7.83 22.45 4.09
C PHE A 72 6.92 23.63 4.41
N ILE A 73 6.34 23.64 5.61
CA ILE A 73 5.59 24.78 6.12
C ILE A 73 6.62 25.84 6.52
N VAL A 74 6.57 27.01 5.88
CA VAL A 74 7.47 28.14 6.17
C VAL A 74 6.89 29.00 7.29
N ASP A 75 5.59 29.25 7.23
CA ASP A 75 4.81 29.97 8.23
C ASP A 75 3.32 29.57 8.16
N ALA A 76 2.43 30.33 8.80
CA ALA A 76 1.00 30.01 8.89
C ALA A 76 0.28 29.95 7.53
N ASN A 77 0.76 30.69 6.52
CA ASN A 77 0.10 30.84 5.22
C ASN A 77 1.00 30.49 4.03
N THR A 78 2.26 30.14 4.28
CA THR A 78 3.26 29.91 3.24
C THR A 78 3.83 28.49 3.30
N ILE A 79 3.86 27.83 2.14
CA ILE A 79 4.42 26.49 1.97
C ILE A 79 5.48 26.53 0.87
N ARG A 80 6.63 25.90 1.10
CA ARG A 80 7.65 25.66 0.07
C ARG A 80 7.60 24.21 -0.38
N CYS A 81 7.48 23.97 -1.68
CA CYS A 81 7.59 22.64 -2.27
C CYS A 81 8.61 22.68 -3.40
N ASN A 82 9.64 21.84 -3.31
CA ASN A 82 10.86 21.95 -4.12
C ASN A 82 11.47 23.37 -3.99
N GLU A 83 11.66 24.08 -5.12
CA GLU A 83 12.17 25.46 -5.19
C GLU A 83 11.06 26.52 -5.30
N LYS A 84 9.78 26.12 -5.23
CA LYS A 84 8.65 27.04 -5.37
C LYS A 84 7.99 27.31 -4.03
N VAL A 85 7.56 28.56 -3.85
CA VAL A 85 6.79 29.03 -2.69
C VAL A 85 5.34 29.22 -3.12
N TYR A 86 4.43 28.81 -2.25
CA TYR A 86 2.99 28.85 -2.44
C TYR A 86 2.34 29.49 -1.22
N GLU A 87 1.41 30.41 -1.47
CA GLU A 87 0.61 31.06 -0.43
C GLU A 87 -0.80 30.43 -0.39
N CYS A 88 -1.37 30.32 0.80
CA CYS A 88 -2.72 29.82 1.01
C CYS A 88 -3.41 30.52 2.18
N GLU A 89 -4.72 30.75 2.06
CA GLU A 89 -5.53 31.27 3.17
C GLU A 89 -5.77 30.21 4.25
N ASN A 90 -5.99 28.97 3.82
CA ASN A 90 -6.29 27.84 4.70
C ASN A 90 -5.38 26.65 4.37
N MET A 91 -4.83 26.02 5.41
CA MET A 91 -3.91 24.89 5.29
C MET A 91 -4.47 23.67 6.02
N ILE A 92 -4.54 22.52 5.32
CA ILE A 92 -4.89 21.22 5.92
C ILE A 92 -3.68 20.31 5.85
N VAL A 93 -3.20 19.85 7.01
CA VAL A 93 -2.00 19.00 7.12
C VAL A 93 -2.40 17.53 7.17
N CYS A 94 -2.00 16.77 6.15
CA CYS A 94 -2.34 15.36 5.96
C CYS A 94 -1.09 14.50 5.69
N THR A 95 -0.01 14.69 6.45
CA THR A 95 1.30 14.02 6.24
C THR A 95 1.31 12.51 6.54
N GLY A 96 0.28 12.01 7.24
CA GLY A 96 0.15 10.59 7.56
C GLY A 96 0.99 10.16 8.77
N SER A 97 1.42 8.91 8.78
CA SER A 97 2.22 8.32 9.86
C SER A 97 3.29 7.38 9.30
N GLU A 98 4.34 7.17 10.06
CA GLU A 98 5.45 6.28 9.73
C GLU A 98 5.57 5.11 10.72
N THR A 99 6.25 4.04 10.30
CA THR A 99 6.46 2.88 11.16
C THR A 99 7.42 3.24 12.28
N PHE A 100 6.98 3.05 13.54
CA PHE A 100 7.86 3.12 14.68
C PHE A 100 8.63 1.80 14.84
N ILE A 101 9.96 1.88 14.93
CA ILE A 101 10.84 0.75 15.22
C ILE A 101 11.24 0.84 16.69
N PRO A 102 10.91 -0.15 17.54
CA PRO A 102 11.25 -0.11 18.95
C PRO A 102 12.78 -0.19 19.13
N PRO A 103 13.35 0.54 20.11
CA PRO A 103 14.80 0.56 20.36
C PRO A 103 15.24 -0.71 21.08
N ILE A 104 15.23 -1.84 20.38
CA ILE A 104 15.68 -3.14 20.88
C ILE A 104 17.15 -3.30 20.48
N GLN A 105 18.01 -3.58 21.45
CA GLN A 105 19.43 -3.78 21.19
C GLN A 105 19.64 -4.89 20.14
N GLY A 106 20.40 -4.57 19.09
CA GLY A 106 20.71 -5.50 17.99
C GLY A 106 19.69 -5.52 16.84
N ILE A 107 18.52 -4.88 16.96
CA ILE A 107 17.49 -4.91 15.90
C ILE A 107 17.96 -4.25 14.60
N GLU A 108 18.85 -3.26 14.69
CA GLU A 108 19.43 -2.58 13.52
C GLU A 108 20.43 -3.46 12.75
N THR A 109 20.97 -4.50 13.40
CA THR A 109 21.98 -5.39 12.80
C THR A 109 21.38 -6.61 12.12
N VAL A 110 20.06 -6.81 12.22
CA VAL A 110 19.35 -7.94 11.62
C VAL A 110 18.37 -7.46 10.56
N PRO A 111 18.18 -8.21 9.47
CA PRO A 111 17.11 -7.92 8.52
C PRO A 111 15.76 -8.17 9.19
N TYR A 112 14.93 -7.13 9.28
CA TYR A 112 13.55 -7.23 9.74
C TYR A 112 12.60 -6.68 8.67
N TRP A 113 11.35 -7.12 8.70
CA TRP A 113 10.29 -6.60 7.84
C TRP A 113 9.33 -5.76 8.65
N THR A 114 8.97 -4.59 8.12
CA THR A 114 7.77 -3.88 8.52
C THR A 114 6.59 -4.34 7.67
N HIS A 115 5.40 -3.80 7.94
CA HIS A 115 4.23 -4.01 7.09
C HIS A 115 4.47 -3.63 5.62
N ARG A 116 5.43 -2.74 5.33
CA ARG A 116 5.75 -2.30 3.97
C ARG A 116 6.49 -3.39 3.21
N GLU A 117 7.55 -3.95 3.79
CA GLU A 117 8.38 -4.99 3.19
C GLU A 117 7.57 -6.28 3.01
N ALA A 118 6.79 -6.66 4.03
CA ALA A 118 5.94 -7.84 3.98
C ALA A 118 4.91 -7.79 2.83
N LEU A 119 4.40 -6.60 2.50
CA LEU A 119 3.43 -6.44 1.42
C LEU A 119 4.08 -6.37 0.05
N ASP A 120 5.33 -5.92 -0.06
CA ASP A 120 6.02 -5.72 -1.32
C ASP A 120 6.95 -6.86 -1.72
N ASN A 121 7.11 -7.85 -0.85
CA ASN A 121 7.86 -9.06 -1.16
C ASN A 121 7.27 -9.78 -2.38
N LYS A 122 8.17 -10.21 -3.26
CA LYS A 122 7.87 -10.89 -4.54
C LYS A 122 8.05 -12.41 -4.44
N GLU A 123 8.69 -12.87 -3.38
CA GLU A 123 8.95 -14.29 -3.14
C GLU A 123 8.24 -14.74 -1.87
N LEU A 124 7.88 -16.02 -1.80
CA LEU A 124 7.35 -16.58 -0.56
C LEU A 124 8.49 -16.75 0.44
N PRO A 125 8.38 -16.23 1.68
CA PRO A 125 9.36 -16.51 2.72
C PRO A 125 9.42 -18.01 3.00
N ALA A 126 10.63 -18.51 3.25
CA ALA A 126 10.93 -19.92 3.41
C ALA A 126 10.62 -20.47 4.82
N SER A 127 9.75 -19.80 5.59
CA SER A 127 9.48 -19.88 7.04
C SER A 127 10.04 -18.68 7.81
#